data_AF-A0A9E0PUP5-F1
#
_entry.id   AF-A0A9E0PUP5-F1
#
_cell.length_a   1.000
_cell.length_b   1.000
_cell.length_c   1.000
_cell.angle_alpha   90.00
_cell.angle_beta   90.00
_cell.angle_gamma   90.00
#
_symmetry.space_group_name_H-M   'P 1'
#
loop_
_entity.id
_entity.type
_entity.pdbx_description
1 polymer ?
#
loop_
_entity_poly.entity_id
_entity_poly.type
_entity_poly.pdbx_seq_one_letter_code
_entity_poly.pdbx_strand_id
1 'polypeptide(L)' 'MTLDQYNEAIKGILAEQQKIAQSTAQLAMSGQANPTNPEFSRLMTSQWALVQQMAKLNTDLMLGVMTPKK' A
#
# COMPACT_ATOMS: atom_id res chain seq x y z
N MET A 1 -16.09 -8.08 5.16
CA MET A 1 -16.22 -7.24 3.93
C MET A 1 -16.82 -8.08 2.82
N THR A 2 -17.41 -7.50 1.78
CA THR A 2 -17.75 -8.25 0.55
C THR A 2 -16.54 -8.35 -0.38
N LEU A 3 -16.57 -9.26 -1.36
CA LEU A 3 -15.52 -9.36 -2.39
C LEU A 3 -15.34 -8.04 -3.17
N ASP A 4 -16.43 -7.30 -3.41
CA ASP A 4 -16.36 -5.99 -4.05
C ASP A 4 -15.59 -4.99 -3.18
N GLN A 5 -15.88 -4.94 -1.88
CA GLN A 5 -15.16 -4.06 -0.94
C GLN A 5 -13.67 -4.44 -0.84
N TYR A 6 -13.35 -5.73 -0.88
CA TYR A 6 -11.98 -6.20 -0.97
C TYR A 6 -11.29 -5.68 -2.24
N ASN A 7 -11.92 -5.84 -3.41
CA ASN A 7 -11.36 -5.40 -4.68
C ASN A 7 -11.14 -3.88 -4.73
N GLU A 8 -12.08 -3.10 -4.22
CA GLU A 8 -11.92 -1.64 -4.11
C GLU A 8 -10.79 -1.26 -3.15
N ALA A 9 -10.65 -1.97 -2.02
CA ALA A 9 -9.52 -1.75 -1.11
C ALA A 9 -8.16 -2.08 -1.76
N ILE A 10 -8.07 -3.17 -2.53
CA ILE A 10 -6.85 -3.51 -3.29
C ILE A 10 -6.53 -2.45 -4.34
N LYS A 11 -7.52 -1.95 -5.10
CA LYS A 11 -7.32 -0.85 -6.05
C LYS A 11 -6.78 0.40 -5.36
N GLY A 12 -7.30 0.73 -4.19
CA GLY A 12 -6.81 1.83 -3.36
C GLY A 12 -5.34 1.65 -2.98
N ILE A 13 -4.95 0.46 -2.51
CA ILE A 13 -3.55 0.14 -2.18
C ILE A 13 -2.64 0.31 -3.40
N LEU A 14 -3.05 -0.18 -4.58
CA LEU A 14 -2.25 -0.05 -5.80
C LEU A 14 -2.09 1.41 -6.24
N ALA A 15 -3.14 2.22 -6.12
CA ALA A 15 -3.06 3.65 -6.42
C ALA A 15 -2.08 4.38 -5.50
N GLU A 16 -2.08 4.07 -4.19
CA GLU A 16 -1.13 4.64 -3.25
C GLU A 16 0.31 4.15 -3.47
N GLN A 17 0.51 2.87 -3.81
CA GLN A 17 1.83 2.36 -4.20
C GLN A 17 2.39 3.09 -5.42
N GLN A 18 1.55 3.39 -6.42
CA GLN A 18 1.96 4.14 -7.60
C GLN A 18 2.42 5.56 -7.27
N LYS A 19 1.75 6.24 -6.32
CA LYS A 19 2.16 7.57 -5.83
C LYS A 19 3.51 7.50 -5.11
N ILE A 20 3.69 6.53 -4.20
CA ILE A 20 4.96 6.32 -3.50
C ILE A 20 6.09 6.06 -4.50
N ALA A 21 5.85 5.23 -5.51
CA ALA A 21 6.84 4.94 -6.56
C ALA A 21 7.24 6.21 -7.32
N GLN A 22 6.28 7.07 -7.69
CA GLN A 22 6.57 8.34 -8.37
C GLN A 22 7.40 9.29 -7.49
N SER A 23 7.01 9.48 -6.22
CA SER A 23 7.77 10.33 -5.29
C SER A 23 9.17 9.78 -5.01
N THR A 24 9.30 8.46 -4.86
CA THR A 24 10.60 7.80 -4.65
C THR A 24 11.49 7.99 -5.87
N ALA A 25 10.94 7.86 -7.09
CA ALA A 25 11.68 8.11 -8.32
C ALA A 25 12.16 9.57 -8.42
N GLN A 26 11.34 10.55 -8.01
CA GLN A 26 11.74 11.96 -7.94
C GLN A 26 12.92 12.17 -7.00
N LEU A 27 12.90 11.56 -5.81
CA LEU A 27 14.04 11.60 -4.88
C LEU A 27 15.28 10.88 -5.44
N ALA A 28 15.09 9.78 -6.17
CA ALA A 28 16.20 9.05 -6.78
C ALA A 28 16.89 9.91 -7.87
N MET A 29 16.11 10.58 -8.71
CA MET A 29 16.62 11.50 -9.73
C MET A 29 17.39 12.69 -9.14
N SER A 30 17.05 13.13 -7.91
CA SER A 30 17.77 14.20 -7.21
C SER A 30 18.92 13.70 -6.33
N GLY A 31 19.21 12.39 -6.29
CA GLY A 31 20.22 11.79 -5.42
C GLY A 31 19.83 11.75 -3.93
N GLN A 32 18.57 12.02 -3.61
CA GLN A 32 18.04 12.13 -2.25
C GLN A 32 17.28 10.88 -1.77
N ALA A 33 17.19 9.84 -2.60
CA ALA A 33 16.62 8.54 -2.20
C ALA A 33 17.57 7.77 -1.28
N ASN A 34 17.73 8.24 -0.05
CA ASN A 34 18.61 7.64 0.95
C ASN A 34 17.97 7.63 2.35
N PRO A 35 18.34 6.71 3.25
CA PRO A 35 17.73 6.58 4.57
C PRO A 35 17.87 7.80 5.48
N THR A 36 18.88 8.66 5.24
CA THR A 36 19.08 9.89 6.01
C THR A 36 18.17 11.03 5.58
N ASN A 37 17.53 10.93 4.42
CA ASN A 37 16.53 11.88 3.97
C ASN A 37 15.18 11.59 4.66
N PRO A 38 14.60 12.56 5.40
CA PRO A 38 13.34 12.34 6.11
C PRO A 38 12.17 11.97 5.20
N GLU A 39 12.11 12.55 4.00
CA GLU A 39 11.06 12.28 3.02
C GLU A 39 11.17 10.88 2.44
N PHE A 40 12.39 10.42 2.14
CA PHE A 40 12.61 9.04 1.72
C PHE A 40 12.18 8.04 2.81
N SER A 41 12.57 8.29 4.06
CA SER A 41 12.16 7.47 5.21
C SER A 41 10.64 7.46 5.40
N ARG A 42 9.98 8.60 5.20
CA ARG A 42 8.51 8.70 5.22
C ARG A 42 7.88 7.83 4.13
N LEU A 43 8.38 7.90 2.89
CA LEU A 43 7.89 7.10 1.77
C LEU A 43 8.04 5.59 2.03
N MET A 44 9.17 5.15 2.57
CA MET A 44 9.39 3.73 2.90
C MET A 44 8.48 3.26 4.03
N THR A 45 8.23 4.11 5.02
CA THR A 45 7.27 3.83 6.10
C THR A 45 5.85 3.68 5.53
N SER A 46 5.44 4.58 4.64
CA SER A 46 4.15 4.48 3.95
C SER A 46 4.05 3.20 3.10
N GLN A 47 5.12 2.83 2.39
CA GLN A 47 5.16 1.60 1.60
C GLN A 47 4.95 0.37 2.49
N TRP A 48 5.60 0.33 3.66
CA TRP A 48 5.43 -0.76 4.62
C TRP A 48 4.00 -0.84 5.16
N ALA A 49 3.37 0.31 5.46
CA ALA A 49 1.97 0.33 5.88
C ALA A 49 1.03 -0.27 4.82
N LEU A 50 1.28 -0.01 3.53
CA LEU A 50 0.51 -0.61 2.44
C LEU A 50 0.69 -2.14 2.37
N VAL A 51 1.91 -2.64 2.61
CA VAL A 51 2.17 -4.08 2.70
C VAL A 51 1.37 -4.71 3.84
N GLN A 52 1.36 -4.07 5.02
CA GLN A 52 0.58 -4.55 6.17
C GLN A 52 -0.93 -4.56 5.88
N GLN A 53 -1.45 -3.53 5.23
CA GLN A 53 -2.86 -3.47 4.82
C GLN A 53 -3.21 -4.61 3.85
N MET A 54 -2.36 -4.87 2.85
CA MET A 54 -2.56 -5.97 1.90
C MET A 54 -2.52 -7.33 2.60
N ALA A 55 -1.55 -7.54 3.50
CA ALA A 55 -1.45 -8.76 4.29
C ALA A 55 -2.71 -9.00 5.15
N LYS A 56 -3.24 -7.94 5.77
CA LYS A 56 -4.50 -8.01 6.52
C LYS A 56 -5.68 -8.39 5.63
N LEU A 57 -5.86 -7.73 4.48
CA LEU A 57 -6.95 -8.03 3.56
C LEU A 57 -6.90 -9.50 3.09
N ASN A 58 -5.71 -9.99 2.74
CA ASN A 58 -5.51 -11.38 2.33
C ASN A 58 -5.79 -12.38 3.46
N THR A 59 -5.43 -12.02 4.70
CA THR A 59 -5.74 -12.82 5.88
C THR A 59 -7.24 -12.88 6.13
N ASP A 60 -7.92 -11.73 6.08
CA ASP A 60 -9.37 -11.63 6.27
C ASP A 60 -10.11 -12.44 5.17
N LEU A 61 -9.59 -12.45 3.92
CA LEU A 61 -10.07 -13.31 2.83
C LEU A 61 -9.88 -14.81 3.13
N MET A 62 -8.67 -15.21 3.49
CA MET A 62 -8.32 -16.61 3.76
C MET A 62 -9.13 -17.19 4.93
N LEU A 63 -9.38 -16.40 5.97
CA LEU A 63 -10.18 -16.80 7.13
C LEU A 63 -11.69 -16.80 6.87
N GLY A 64 -12.13 -16.46 5.65
CA GLY A 64 -13.55 -16.40 5.33
C GLY A 64 -14.28 -15.31 6.10
N VAL A 65 -13.59 -14.26 6.57
CA VAL A 65 -14.17 -13.05 7.17
C VAL A 65 -14.74 -12.15 6.05
N MET A 66 -15.39 -12.80 5.09
CA MET A 66 -16.12 -12.19 4.00
C MET A 66 -17.59 -12.51 4.14
N THR A 67 -18.40 -11.46 4.13
CA THR A 67 -19.84 -11.60 4.02
C THR A 67 -20.17 -11.81 2.55
N PRO A 68 -20.89 -12.89 2.17
CA PRO A 68 -21.49 -12.99 0.85
C PRO A 68 -22.32 -11.75 0.57
N LYS A 69 -22.42 -11.33 -0.70
CA LYS A 69 -23.41 -10.33 -1.08
C LYS A 69 -24.78 -10.81 -0.59
N LYS A 70 -25.48 -9.96 0.16
CA LYS A 70 -26.93 -10.13 0.38
C LYS A 70 -27.66 -9.76 -0.90
#